data_AF-A8X6Y0-F1
#
_entry.id   AF-A8X6Y0-F1
#
_cell.length_a   1.000
_cell.length_b   1.000
_cell.length_c   1.000
_cell.angle_alpha   90.00
_cell.angle_beta   90.00
_cell.angle_gamma   90.00
#
_symmetry.space_group_name_H-M   'P 1'
#
loop_
_entity.id
_entity.type
_entity.pdbx_description
1 polymer ?
#
loop_
_entity_poly.entity_id
_entity_poly.type
_entity_poly.pdbx_seq_one_letter_code
_entity_poly.pdbx_strand_id
1 'polypeptide(L)'
;MDYDDVDKISRGSDQTFIHHHVDPPCGVLDPKEAVLLAVSCDAFAFGQEDTNNDRITVEWTNNPDGAAKQFRDGIVRRKNLPIEYNP
;
A
#
# COMPACT_ATOMS: atom_id res chain seq x y z
N MET A 1 -14.42 4.70 -24.79
CA MET A 1 -13.04 4.54 -24.27
C MET A 1 -13.21 4.30 -22.79
N ASP A 2 -13.41 3.03 -22.43
CA ASP A 2 -13.53 2.61 -21.04
C ASP A 2 -12.14 2.64 -20.42
N TYR A 3 -11.93 3.56 -19.49
CA TYR A 3 -10.66 3.86 -18.82
C TYR A 3 -10.28 2.79 -17.77
N ASP A 4 -10.59 1.52 -18.03
CA ASP A 4 -10.48 0.44 -17.04
C ASP A 4 -9.25 -0.47 -17.22
N ASP A 5 -8.44 -0.27 -18.27
CA ASP A 5 -7.26 -1.09 -18.54
C ASP A 5 -5.95 -0.31 -18.36
N VAL A 6 -5.59 0.02 -17.13
CA VAL A 6 -4.25 0.54 -16.83
C VAL A 6 -3.60 -0.30 -15.75
N ASP A 7 -2.41 -0.82 -16.04
CA ASP A 7 -1.62 -1.54 -15.05
C ASP A 7 -1.40 -0.61 -13.85
N LYS A 8 -1.79 -1.04 -12.66
CA LYS A 8 -1.70 -0.26 -11.43
C LYS A 8 -0.38 -0.61 -10.76
N ILE A 9 0.54 0.34 -10.76
CA ILE A 9 1.76 0.26 -9.96
C ILE A 9 1.38 0.63 -8.54
N SER A 10 1.45 -0.28 -7.57
CA SER A 10 1.10 -0.01 -6.17
C SER A 10 2.34 0.01 -5.27
N ARG A 11 2.39 0.96 -4.34
CA ARG A 11 3.38 1.07 -3.26
C ARG A 11 2.62 1.11 -1.93
N GLY A 12 2.93 0.22 -1.02
CA GLY A 12 2.72 0.47 0.40
C GLY A 12 3.71 1.54 0.84
N SER A 13 3.29 2.79 0.97
CA SER A 13 4.17 3.84 1.45
C SER A 13 4.08 3.90 2.97
N ASP A 14 5.21 3.70 3.63
CA ASP A 14 5.37 3.93 5.05
C ASP A 14 5.35 5.44 5.34
N GLN A 15 4.40 5.89 6.15
CA GLN A 15 4.50 7.20 6.78
C GLN A 15 4.26 7.16 8.28
N THR A 16 3.89 6.02 8.87
CA THR A 16 3.76 5.82 10.33
C THR A 16 3.36 4.38 10.63
N PHE A 17 4.29 3.43 10.46
CA PHE A 17 4.15 2.10 11.05
C PHE A 17 5.22 1.92 12.12
N ILE A 18 4.83 1.98 13.40
CA ILE A 18 5.80 1.78 14.48
C ILE A 18 6.18 0.29 14.58
N HIS A 19 5.26 -0.62 14.26
CA HIS A 19 5.45 -2.09 14.39
C HIS A 19 5.01 -2.92 13.18
N HIS A 20 4.65 -2.29 12.05
CA HIS A 20 4.05 -3.03 10.93
C HIS A 20 4.99 -3.21 9.76
N HIS A 21 4.99 -4.42 9.21
CA HIS A 21 5.65 -4.73 7.96
C HIS A 21 4.61 -5.14 6.91
N VAL A 22 4.81 -4.72 5.66
CA VAL A 22 3.95 -5.05 4.52
C VAL A 22 4.75 -5.80 3.47
N ASP A 23 4.26 -6.96 3.05
CA ASP A 23 4.90 -7.79 2.03
C ASP A 23 3.88 -8.28 0.98
N PRO A 24 4.13 -8.09 -0.34
CA PRO A 24 5.19 -7.26 -0.92
C PRO A 24 4.98 -5.76 -0.64
N PRO A 25 6.05 -4.96 -0.45
CA PRO A 25 5.92 -3.52 -0.18
C PRO A 25 5.53 -2.71 -1.43
N CYS A 26 5.75 -3.25 -2.63
CA CYS A 26 5.33 -2.66 -3.88
C CYS A 26 5.18 -3.71 -4.99
N GLY A 27 4.47 -3.36 -6.06
CA GLY A 27 4.27 -4.26 -7.20
C GLY A 27 3.64 -3.55 -8.40
N VAL A 28 3.46 -4.30 -9.47
CA VAL A 28 2.72 -3.89 -10.67
C VAL A 28 1.62 -4.91 -10.87
N LEU A 29 0.39 -4.42 -11.02
CA LEU A 29 -0.79 -5.25 -11.27
C LEU A 29 -1.35 -4.93 -12.64
N ASP A 30 -1.65 -5.96 -13.43
CA ASP A 30 -2.43 -5.80 -14.65
C ASP A 30 -3.86 -5.34 -14.34
N PRO A 31 -4.61 -4.81 -15.32
CA PRO A 31 -6.01 -4.52 -15.16
C PRO A 31 -6.79 -5.71 -14.62
N LYS A 32 -7.56 -5.46 -13.55
CA LYS A 32 -8.38 -6.46 -12.83
C LYS A 32 -7.58 -7.56 -12.12
N GLU A 33 -6.25 -7.50 -12.14
CA GLU A 33 -5.42 -8.33 -11.28
C GLU A 33 -5.58 -7.90 -9.82
N ALA A 34 -5.58 -8.89 -8.93
CA ALA A 34 -5.62 -8.68 -7.49
C ALA A 34 -4.35 -9.26 -6.88
N VAL A 35 -3.90 -8.62 -5.80
CA VAL A 35 -2.78 -9.10 -4.97
C VAL A 35 -3.22 -9.16 -3.53
N LEU A 36 -2.68 -10.13 -2.81
CA LEU A 36 -2.79 -10.21 -1.36
C LEU A 36 -1.54 -9.59 -0.75
N LEU A 37 -1.74 -8.66 0.17
CA LEU A 37 -0.66 -8.06 0.96
C LEU A 37 -0.71 -8.67 2.35
N ALA A 38 0.42 -9.22 2.81
CA ALA A 38 0.58 -9.61 4.19
C ALA A 38 0.95 -8.37 5.01
N VAL A 39 0.26 -8.16 6.12
CA VAL A 39 0.58 -7.12 7.10
C VAL A 39 0.88 -7.82 8.42
N SER A 40 2.13 -7.76 8.88
CA SER A 40 2.51 -8.25 10.20
C SER A 40 2.58 -7.09 11.19
N CYS A 41 2.38 -7.37 12.46
CA CYS A 41 2.46 -6.41 13.57
C CYS A 41 3.34 -7.04 14.65
N ASP A 42 4.45 -6.39 14.99
CA ASP A 42 5.31 -6.81 16.10
C ASP A 42 4.64 -6.57 17.45
N ALA A 43 5.04 -7.33 18.47
CA ALA A 43 4.50 -7.16 19.81
C ALA A 43 4.94 -5.83 20.41
N PHE A 44 4.00 -5.09 20.98
CA PHE A 44 4.24 -3.77 21.57
C PHE A 44 3.39 -3.54 22.82
N ALA A 45 3.71 -2.49 23.59
CA ALA A 45 3.01 -2.19 24.83
C ALA A 45 1.74 -1.35 24.57
N PHE A 46 0.62 -2.01 24.29
CA PHE A 46 -0.65 -1.32 24.03
C PHE A 46 -1.05 -0.38 25.18
N GLY A 47 -1.41 0.86 24.83
CA GLY A 47 -1.75 1.92 25.79
C GLY A 47 -0.57 2.73 26.33
N GLN A 48 0.68 2.35 26.03
CA GLN A 48 1.88 3.14 26.30
C GLN A 48 2.42 3.86 25.06
N GLU A 49 2.05 3.37 23.88
CA GLU A 49 2.45 3.91 22.58
C GLU A 49 1.27 4.64 21.91
N ASP A 50 1.56 5.68 21.12
CA ASP A 50 0.54 6.39 20.35
C ASP A 50 0.22 5.62 19.06
N THR A 51 -0.81 4.79 19.16
CA THR A 51 -1.29 3.97 18.04
C THR A 51 -2.46 4.60 17.28
N ASN A 52 -2.92 5.80 17.68
CA ASN A 52 -4.16 6.40 17.14
C ASN A 52 -3.99 6.90 15.70
N ASN A 53 -2.76 7.07 15.25
CA ASN A 53 -2.43 7.63 13.93
C ASN A 53 -1.96 6.57 12.93
N ASP A 54 -1.95 5.30 13.33
CA ASP A 54 -1.47 4.20 12.50
C ASP A 54 -2.41 3.98 11.31
N ARG A 55 -1.80 3.89 10.13
CA ARG A 55 -2.53 3.70 8.87
C ARG A 55 -1.66 3.04 7.82
N ILE A 56 -2.28 2.14 7.05
CA ILE A 56 -1.67 1.63 5.82
C ILE A 56 -1.98 2.60 4.68
N THR A 57 -0.92 3.10 4.04
CA THR A 57 -1.07 3.96 2.87
C THR A 57 -0.74 3.16 1.61
N VAL A 58 -1.73 2.97 0.74
CA VAL A 58 -1.54 2.39 -0.58
C VAL A 58 -1.51 3.52 -1.59
N GLU A 59 -0.37 3.71 -2.23
CA GLU A 59 -0.18 4.66 -3.32
C GLU A 59 -0.17 3.90 -4.64
N TRP A 60 -0.72 4.50 -5.69
CA TRP A 60 -0.60 3.92 -7.01
C TRP A 60 -0.57 4.94 -8.13
N THR A 61 0.00 4.51 -9.25
CA THR A 61 -0.03 5.23 -10.51
C THR A 61 -0.37 4.28 -11.65
N ASN A 62 -0.89 4.87 -12.70
CA ASN A 62 -1.10 4.19 -13.97
C ASN A 62 0.27 3.97 -14.62
N ASN A 63 0.55 2.76 -15.09
CA ASN A 63 1.74 2.48 -15.89
C ASN A 63 1.66 3.25 -17.21
N PRO A 64 2.70 4.01 -17.63
CA PRO A 64 2.70 4.65 -18.94
C PRO A 64 2.70 3.59 -20.06
N ASP A 65 2.05 3.89 -21.18
CA ASP A 65 1.92 2.97 -22.31
C ASP A 65 3.27 2.38 -22.75
N GLY A 66 3.35 1.05 -22.81
CA GLY A 66 4.54 0.32 -23.25
C GLY A 66 5.69 0.24 -22.23
N ALA A 67 5.49 0.68 -20.98
CA ALA A 67 6.49 0.52 -19.94
C ALA A 67 6.58 -0.92 -19.42
N ALA A 68 7.81 -1.35 -19.13
CA ALA A 68 8.07 -2.66 -18.53
C ALA A 68 7.37 -2.80 -17.17
N LYS A 69 7.02 -4.03 -16.76
CA LYS A 69 6.46 -4.37 -15.44
C LYS A 69 7.50 -4.20 -14.32
N GLN A 70 7.93 -2.97 -14.11
CA GLN A 70 8.88 -2.58 -13.09
C GLN A 70 8.36 -1.33 -12.39
N PHE A 71 8.27 -1.41 -11.06
CA PHE A 71 7.87 -0.29 -10.23
C PHE A 71 8.82 0.92 -10.42
N ARG A 72 8.25 2.11 -10.61
CA ARG A 72 8.98 3.39 -10.68
C ARG A 72 8.24 4.44 -9.85
N ASP A 73 8.98 5.26 -9.10
CA ASP A 73 8.39 6.28 -8.25
C ASP A 73 7.71 7.40 -9.07
N GLY A 74 6.48 7.76 -8.68
CA GLY A 74 5.66 8.78 -9.32
C GLY A 74 4.22 8.71 -8.80
N ILE A 75 3.90 9.47 -7.76
CA ILE A 75 2.61 9.36 -7.05
C ILE A 75 1.51 10.07 -7.85
N VAL A 76 0.44 9.34 -8.19
CA VAL A 76 -0.73 9.91 -8.89
C VAL A 76 -2.02 9.74 -8.07
N ARG A 77 -2.12 8.68 -7.26
CA ARG A 77 -3.26 8.42 -6.36
C ARG A 77 -2.80 7.77 -5.06
N ARG A 78 -3.58 7.95 -3.99
CA ARG A 78 -3.33 7.41 -2.65
C ARG A 78 -4.63 7.04 -1.95
N LYS A 79 -4.62 5.95 -1.18
CA LYS A 79 -5.68 5.54 -0.24
C LYS A 79 -5.07 5.21 1.11
N ASN A 80 -5.64 5.78 2.16
CA ASN A 80 -5.28 5.46 3.54
C ASN A 80 -6.30 4.45 4.09
N LEU A 81 -5.80 3.43 4.78
CA LEU A 81 -6.57 2.45 5.53
C LEU A 81 -6.21 2.65 7.01
N PRO A 82 -7.10 3.20 7.85
CA PRO A 82 -6.82 3.37 9.27
C PRO A 82 -6.68 2.00 9.94
N ILE A 83 -5.75 1.89 10.90
CA ILE A 83 -5.61 0.71 11.74
C ILE A 83 -6.39 0.94 13.03
N GLU A 84 -7.19 -0.05 13.42
CA GLU A 84 -7.89 -0.09 14.69
C GLU A 84 -7.38 -1.28 15.51
N TYR A 85 -7.02 -1.03 16.75
CA TYR A 85 -6.58 -2.06 17.69
C TYR A 85 -7.75 -2.43 18.60
N ASN A 86 -8.10 -3.72 18.60
CA ASN A 86 -9.16 -4.26 19.45
C ASN A 86 -8.53 -5.10 20.58
N PRO A 87 -8.33 -4.51 21.77
CA PRO A 87 -7.69 -5.17 22.92
C PRO A 87 -8.55 -6.27 23.57
#